data_AF-A0A9E2R1F6-F1
#
_entry.id   AF-A0A9E2R1F6-F1
#
_cell.length_a   1.000
_cell.length_b   1.000
_cell.length_c   1.000
_cell.angle_alpha   90.00
_cell.angle_beta   90.00
_cell.angle_gamma   90.00
#
_symmetry.space_group_name_H-M   'P 1'
#
loop_
_entity.id
_entity.type
_entity.pdbx_description
1 polymer ?
#
loop_
_entity_poly.entity_id
_entity_poly.type
_entity_poly.pdbx_seq_one_letter_code
_entity_poly.pdbx_strand_id
1 'polypeptide(L)'
;MMLQQTQTNRVVEKYQQFLMALPTVSDLAEASTAQVLALWQGLGYNRRGLYLQRAARAIVDTHGGIVPDDPRLLETLPGIGRNTAGAIAAFAYNRPVVFIETNIRRVFLHFFFADREGVPDSELLLLIERYLDYHQPRLWYYALMDYGAMLGRTVANPNRRSKQYVRQSAFAGSNRQLRGAILRTVVGTGTVSLSELRRQLSIAPEKISLCVEQLSKEGFVIRHGNSITIKE
;
A
#
# COMPACT_ATOMS: atom_id res chain seq x y z
N MET A 1 -0.39 -2.87 4.13
CA MET A 1 -0.60 -1.93 3.00
C MET A 1 0.19 -0.61 3.13
N MET A 2 0.18 0.09 4.27
CA MET A 2 0.83 1.41 4.42
C MET A 2 2.32 1.40 4.06
N LEU A 3 3.10 0.48 4.62
CA LEU A 3 4.57 0.37 4.43
C LEU A 3 5.04 0.03 3.01
N GLN A 4 4.16 -0.39 2.08
CA GLN A 4 4.61 -0.83 0.75
C GLN A 4 5.34 0.27 -0.05
N GLN A 5 5.02 1.55 0.18
CA GLN A 5 5.57 2.69 -0.55
C GLN A 5 5.69 3.97 0.31
N THR A 6 5.72 3.80 1.63
CA THR A 6 5.78 4.90 2.59
C THR A 6 6.77 4.52 3.68
N GLN A 7 7.69 5.43 4.01
CA GLN A 7 8.74 5.18 5.01
C GLN A 7 8.14 4.94 6.40
N THR A 8 8.80 4.08 7.18
CA THR A 8 8.32 3.60 8.48
C THR A 8 7.99 4.73 9.45
N ASN A 9 8.88 5.73 9.60
CA ASN A 9 8.67 6.88 10.49
C ASN A 9 7.34 7.59 10.22
N ARG A 10 6.98 7.80 8.95
CA ARG A 10 5.71 8.43 8.57
C ARG A 10 4.51 7.50 8.79
N VAL A 11 4.71 6.19 8.67
CA VAL A 11 3.64 5.21 8.87
C VAL A 11 3.30 5.05 10.34
N VAL A 12 4.27 5.09 11.26
CA VAL A 12 4.03 4.85 12.70
C VAL A 12 2.95 5.77 13.25
N GLU A 13 3.09 7.09 13.07
CA GLU A 13 2.11 8.08 13.55
C GLU A 13 0.73 7.86 12.93
N LYS A 14 0.69 7.62 11.62
CA LYS A 14 -0.56 7.42 10.88
C LYS A 14 -1.25 6.10 11.24
N TYR A 15 -0.48 5.06 11.49
CA TYR A 15 -0.99 3.75 11.88
C TYR A 15 -1.67 3.83 13.25
N GLN A 16 -1.06 4.53 14.22
CA GLN A 16 -1.67 4.75 15.53
C GLN A 16 -2.98 5.54 15.41
N GLN A 17 -3.01 6.64 14.65
CA GLN A 17 -4.23 7.41 14.39
C GLN A 17 -5.32 6.56 13.75
N PHE A 18 -4.94 5.71 12.78
CA PHE A 18 -5.87 4.83 12.07
C PHE A 18 -6.50 3.81 13.02
N LEU A 19 -5.70 3.13 13.85
CA LEU A 19 -6.21 2.14 14.81
C LEU A 19 -7.02 2.75 15.94
N MET A 20 -6.70 3.97 16.38
CA MET A 20 -7.52 4.66 17.39
C MET A 20 -8.91 5.02 16.84
N ALA A 21 -8.99 5.41 15.57
CA ALA A 21 -10.25 5.78 14.95
C ALA A 21 -11.07 4.58 14.44
N LEU A 22 -10.40 3.54 13.94
CA LEU A 22 -10.98 2.35 13.30
C LEU A 22 -10.29 1.09 13.85
N PRO A 23 -10.59 0.68 15.10
CA PRO A 23 -9.85 -0.37 15.79
C PRO A 23 -10.11 -1.77 15.23
N THR A 24 -11.29 -2.02 14.66
CA THR A 24 -11.66 -3.33 14.11
C THR A 24 -11.85 -3.32 12.60
N VAL A 25 -11.85 -4.50 11.99
CA VAL A 25 -12.18 -4.65 10.56
C VAL A 25 -13.61 -4.19 10.26
N SER A 26 -14.54 -4.38 11.20
CA SER A 26 -15.93 -3.94 11.07
C SER A 26 -16.02 -2.41 11.09
N ASP A 27 -15.33 -1.74 12.02
CA ASP A 27 -15.30 -0.26 12.06
C ASP A 27 -14.78 0.30 10.73
N LEU A 28 -13.72 -0.32 10.17
CA LEU A 28 -13.19 0.07 8.88
C LEU A 28 -14.16 -0.20 7.72
N ALA A 29 -14.91 -1.31 7.76
CA ALA A 29 -15.89 -1.64 6.73
C ALA A 29 -17.06 -0.63 6.71
N GLU A 30 -17.52 -0.22 7.89
CA GLU A 30 -18.63 0.70 8.13
C GLU A 30 -18.27 2.18 7.96
N ALA A 31 -16.98 2.53 8.12
CA ALA A 31 -16.50 3.89 7.95
C ALA A 31 -16.90 4.48 6.58
N SER A 32 -17.12 5.80 6.55
CA SER A 32 -17.31 6.52 5.29
C SER A 32 -16.00 6.54 4.49
N THR A 33 -16.12 6.57 3.17
CA THR A 33 -14.96 6.69 2.29
C THR A 33 -14.20 8.00 2.57
N ALA A 34 -14.92 9.08 2.90
CA ALA A 34 -14.32 10.34 3.31
C ALA A 34 -13.45 10.20 4.57
N GLN A 35 -13.92 9.49 5.60
CA GLN A 35 -13.17 9.24 6.84
C GLN A 35 -11.91 8.42 6.58
N VAL A 36 -12.01 7.33 5.81
CA VAL A 36 -10.84 6.51 5.44
C VAL A 36 -9.81 7.34 4.68
N LEU A 37 -10.25 8.14 3.70
CA LEU A 37 -9.35 9.02 2.95
C LEU A 37 -8.72 10.10 3.83
N ALA A 38 -9.45 10.64 4.81
CA ALA A 38 -8.94 11.60 5.80
C ALA A 38 -7.81 10.99 6.64
N LEU A 39 -8.02 9.80 7.19
CA LEU A 39 -7.00 9.07 7.96
C LEU A 39 -5.79 8.69 7.09
N TRP A 40 -6.02 8.38 5.81
CA TRP A 40 -4.95 8.04 4.86
C TRP A 40 -4.13 9.24 4.37
N GLN A 41 -4.58 10.48 4.63
CA GLN A 41 -3.89 11.67 4.14
C GLN A 41 -2.42 11.69 4.57
N GLY A 42 -1.55 11.99 3.61
CA GLY A 42 -0.11 12.00 3.79
C GLY A 42 0.58 10.66 3.47
N LEU A 43 -0.09 9.52 3.54
CA LEU A 43 0.57 8.24 3.20
C LEU A 43 0.89 8.10 1.70
N GLY A 44 0.23 8.88 0.85
CA GLY A 44 0.33 8.78 -0.60
C GLY A 44 -0.35 7.52 -1.13
N TYR A 45 -0.46 7.39 -2.45
CA TYR A 45 -1.10 6.24 -3.10
C TYR A 45 -2.48 5.93 -2.49
N ASN A 46 -3.36 6.95 -2.46
CA ASN A 46 -4.65 6.91 -1.76
C ASN A 46 -5.55 5.72 -2.14
N ARG A 47 -5.30 5.10 -3.30
CA ARG A 47 -6.06 3.92 -3.79
C ARG A 47 -5.88 2.72 -2.86
N ARG A 48 -4.74 2.64 -2.17
CA ARG A 48 -4.51 1.62 -1.14
C ARG A 48 -5.43 1.79 0.06
N GLY A 49 -5.83 3.02 0.42
CA GLY A 49 -6.82 3.26 1.47
C GLY A 49 -8.20 2.74 1.07
N LEU A 50 -8.65 3.04 -0.15
CA LEU A 50 -9.92 2.49 -0.67
C LEU A 50 -9.89 0.97 -0.77
N TYR A 51 -8.78 0.38 -1.23
CA TYR A 51 -8.65 -1.06 -1.27
C TYR A 51 -8.66 -1.70 0.10
N LEU A 52 -8.01 -1.08 1.09
CA LEU A 52 -8.03 -1.56 2.47
C LEU A 52 -9.47 -1.61 3.01
N GLN A 53 -10.26 -0.55 2.77
CA GLN A 53 -11.68 -0.52 3.16
C GLN A 53 -12.52 -1.56 2.40
N ARG A 54 -12.32 -1.69 1.08
CA ARG A 54 -13.03 -2.72 0.28
C ARG A 54 -12.68 -4.14 0.72
N ALA A 55 -11.43 -4.39 1.10
CA ALA A 55 -11.01 -5.66 1.69
C ALA A 55 -11.70 -5.89 3.03
N ALA A 56 -11.80 -4.86 3.89
CA ALA A 56 -12.52 -4.96 5.16
C ALA A 56 -14.01 -5.28 4.96
N ARG A 57 -14.69 -4.61 4.03
CA ARG A 57 -16.08 -4.92 3.64
C ARG A 57 -16.22 -6.38 3.19
N ALA A 58 -15.35 -6.84 2.28
CA ALA A 58 -15.35 -8.23 1.83
C ALA A 58 -15.10 -9.24 2.98
N ILE A 59 -14.25 -8.90 3.94
CA ILE A 59 -14.01 -9.73 5.14
C ILE A 59 -15.26 -9.82 6.01
N VAL A 60 -15.97 -8.71 6.23
CA VAL A 60 -17.23 -8.71 6.98
C VAL A 60 -18.29 -9.53 6.24
N ASP A 61 -18.51 -9.23 4.96
CA ASP A 61 -19.59 -9.81 4.17
C ASP A 61 -19.41 -11.32 3.90
N THR A 62 -18.18 -11.74 3.59
CA THR A 62 -17.89 -13.11 3.11
C THR A 62 -17.28 -14.01 4.19
N HIS A 63 -16.61 -13.41 5.18
CA HIS A 63 -15.86 -14.15 6.21
C HIS A 63 -16.32 -13.83 7.64
N GLY A 64 -17.47 -13.18 7.81
CA GLY A 64 -18.07 -12.91 9.12
C GLY A 64 -17.21 -12.01 10.01
N GLY A 65 -16.42 -11.12 9.41
CA GLY A 65 -15.52 -10.22 10.14
C GLY A 65 -14.21 -10.87 10.60
N ILE A 66 -13.94 -12.12 10.22
CA ILE A 66 -12.70 -12.83 10.55
C ILE A 66 -11.78 -12.79 9.34
N VAL A 67 -10.58 -12.22 9.51
CA VAL A 67 -9.56 -12.21 8.46
C VAL A 67 -9.10 -13.65 8.19
N PRO A 68 -9.21 -14.20 6.97
CA PRO A 68 -8.78 -15.56 6.69
C PRO A 68 -7.28 -15.76 6.92
N ASP A 69 -6.88 -16.97 7.31
CA ASP A 69 -5.47 -17.34 7.48
C ASP A 69 -4.87 -18.08 6.27
N ASP A 70 -5.72 -18.57 5.35
CA ASP A 70 -5.31 -19.15 4.06
C ASP A 70 -4.91 -18.03 3.08
N PRO A 71 -3.66 -17.99 2.58
CA PRO A 71 -3.22 -17.04 1.56
C PRO A 71 -4.10 -17.02 0.31
N ARG A 72 -4.65 -18.16 -0.11
CA ARG A 72 -5.49 -18.23 -1.31
C ARG A 72 -6.81 -17.48 -1.13
N LEU A 73 -7.39 -17.55 0.06
CA LEU A 73 -8.57 -16.77 0.40
C LEU A 73 -8.23 -15.29 0.51
N LEU A 74 -7.11 -14.96 1.18
CA LEU A 74 -6.62 -13.59 1.27
C LEU A 74 -6.39 -12.95 -0.11
N GLU A 75 -5.90 -13.70 -1.10
CA GLU A 75 -5.69 -13.21 -2.48
C GLU A 75 -6.99 -12.87 -3.22
N THR A 76 -8.14 -13.37 -2.78
CA THR A 76 -9.44 -12.98 -3.34
C THR A 76 -9.90 -11.60 -2.85
N LEU A 77 -9.30 -11.07 -1.79
CA LEU A 77 -9.69 -9.79 -1.22
C LEU A 77 -9.25 -8.61 -2.10
N PRO A 78 -10.09 -7.57 -2.27
CA PRO A 78 -9.76 -6.40 -3.07
C PRO A 78 -8.41 -5.74 -2.71
N GLY A 79 -7.49 -5.72 -3.67
CA GLY A 79 -6.18 -5.06 -3.51
C GLY A 79 -5.15 -5.85 -2.69
N ILE A 80 -5.45 -7.10 -2.33
CA ILE A 80 -4.51 -8.03 -1.71
C ILE A 80 -3.98 -8.97 -2.79
N GLY A 81 -2.73 -8.80 -3.19
CA GLY A 81 -2.03 -9.74 -4.08
C GLY A 81 -1.20 -10.75 -3.30
N ARG A 82 -0.67 -11.77 -4.00
CA ARG A 82 0.16 -12.86 -3.46
C ARG A 82 1.14 -12.47 -2.36
N ASN A 83 1.97 -11.44 -2.58
CA ASN A 83 2.95 -11.01 -1.57
C ASN A 83 2.30 -10.45 -0.29
N THR A 84 1.16 -9.76 -0.41
CA THR A 84 0.46 -9.22 0.76
C THR A 84 -0.30 -10.31 1.50
N ALA A 85 -0.93 -11.24 0.78
CA ALA A 85 -1.57 -12.41 1.35
C ALA A 85 -0.56 -13.28 2.13
N GLY A 86 0.59 -13.59 1.52
CA GLY A 86 1.66 -14.32 2.18
C GLY A 86 2.21 -13.59 3.40
N ALA A 87 2.41 -12.28 3.33
CA ALA A 87 2.83 -11.49 4.49
C ALA A 87 1.80 -11.52 5.64
N ILE A 88 0.51 -11.42 5.36
CA ILE A 88 -0.55 -11.52 6.38
C ILE A 88 -0.51 -12.90 7.04
N ALA A 89 -0.52 -13.98 6.24
CA ALA A 89 -0.51 -15.34 6.76
C ALA A 89 0.77 -15.65 7.57
N ALA A 90 1.94 -15.19 7.13
CA ALA A 90 3.18 -15.36 7.87
C ALA A 90 3.20 -14.54 9.17
N PHE A 91 2.92 -13.24 9.12
CA PHE A 91 3.06 -12.38 10.29
C PHE A 91 1.90 -12.50 11.27
N ALA A 92 0.64 -12.48 10.82
CA ALA A 92 -0.51 -12.57 11.72
C ALA A 92 -0.71 -14.00 12.23
N TYR A 93 -0.57 -15.01 11.36
CA TYR A 93 -0.95 -16.40 11.68
C TYR A 93 0.22 -17.37 11.82
N ASN A 94 1.47 -16.90 11.71
CA ASN A 94 2.67 -17.74 11.79
C ASN A 94 2.64 -18.93 10.81
N ARG A 95 2.03 -18.73 9.64
CA ARG A 95 1.97 -19.76 8.59
C ARG A 95 3.29 -19.79 7.80
N PRO A 96 3.86 -20.97 7.49
CA PRO A 96 5.06 -21.09 6.67
C PRO A 96 4.67 -20.93 5.20
N VAL A 97 4.58 -19.68 4.74
CA VAL A 97 4.16 -19.33 3.38
C VAL A 97 5.23 -18.54 2.68
N VAL A 98 5.52 -18.89 1.43
CA VAL A 98 6.55 -18.22 0.64
C VAL A 98 6.02 -16.90 0.09
N PHE A 99 6.63 -15.80 0.51
CA PHE A 99 6.43 -14.48 -0.09
C PHE A 99 7.74 -13.68 -0.12
N ILE A 100 7.75 -12.60 -0.89
CA ILE A 100 8.92 -11.73 -1.01
C ILE A 100 8.53 -10.25 -0.99
N GLU A 101 9.23 -9.46 -0.17
CA GLU A 101 9.18 -8.00 -0.21
C GLU A 101 10.59 -7.39 -0.34
N THR A 102 10.69 -6.07 -0.26
CA THR A 102 11.91 -5.29 -0.54
C THR A 102 13.11 -5.62 0.36
N ASN A 103 12.92 -5.85 1.65
CA ASN A 103 13.99 -6.18 2.60
C ASN A 103 14.43 -7.64 2.46
N ILE A 104 13.49 -8.60 2.38
CA ILE A 104 13.75 -10.02 2.11
C ILE A 104 14.51 -10.15 0.79
N ARG A 105 14.02 -9.51 -0.28
CA ARG A 105 14.72 -9.46 -1.58
C ARG A 105 16.16 -8.97 -1.44
N ARG A 106 16.38 -7.94 -0.61
CA ARG A 106 17.72 -7.38 -0.36
C ARG A 106 18.66 -8.42 0.25
N VAL A 107 18.19 -9.18 1.24
CA VAL A 107 18.99 -10.23 1.90
C VAL A 107 19.43 -11.29 0.90
N PHE A 108 18.48 -11.84 0.13
CA PHE A 108 18.80 -12.91 -0.81
C PHE A 108 19.70 -12.42 -1.96
N LEU A 109 19.47 -11.21 -2.49
CA LEU A 109 20.35 -10.62 -3.51
C LEU A 109 21.75 -10.31 -2.98
N HIS A 110 21.87 -9.96 -1.70
CA HIS A 110 23.17 -9.68 -1.08
C HIS A 110 24.03 -10.94 -0.99
N PHE A 111 23.48 -12.06 -0.51
CA PHE A 111 24.25 -13.27 -0.24
C PHE A 111 24.38 -14.23 -1.43
N PHE A 112 23.34 -14.34 -2.26
CA PHE A 112 23.30 -15.38 -3.31
C PHE A 112 23.54 -14.85 -4.72
N PHE A 113 23.50 -13.53 -4.93
CA PHE A 113 23.60 -12.91 -6.25
C PHE A 113 24.50 -11.67 -6.24
N ALA A 114 25.63 -11.72 -5.53
CA ALA A 114 26.56 -10.60 -5.42
C ALA A 114 27.05 -10.08 -6.80
N ASP A 115 27.26 -11.00 -7.74
CA ASP A 115 27.90 -10.71 -9.03
C ASP A 115 26.93 -10.76 -10.22
N ARG A 116 25.60 -10.72 -9.97
CA ARG A 116 24.59 -10.85 -11.02
C ARG A 116 23.55 -9.74 -10.99
N GLU A 117 23.22 -9.21 -12.15
CA GLU A 117 22.12 -8.26 -12.35
C GLU A 117 20.90 -8.91 -13.01
N GLY A 118 19.77 -8.20 -13.02
CA GLY A 118 18.55 -8.68 -13.68
C GLY A 118 17.94 -9.94 -13.06
N VAL A 119 18.19 -10.20 -11.78
CA VAL A 119 17.71 -11.40 -11.07
C VAL A 119 16.17 -11.38 -11.00
N PRO A 120 15.46 -12.36 -11.59
CA PRO A 120 14.02 -12.45 -11.50
C PRO A 120 13.58 -12.94 -10.11
N ASP A 121 12.41 -12.49 -9.66
CA ASP A 121 11.84 -12.90 -8.38
C ASP A 121 11.62 -14.43 -8.30
N SER A 122 11.43 -15.12 -9.44
CA SER A 122 11.28 -16.58 -9.48
C SER A 122 12.48 -17.33 -8.88
N GLU A 123 13.71 -16.85 -9.10
CA GLU A 123 14.91 -17.47 -8.53
C GLU A 123 15.05 -17.17 -7.04
N LEU A 124 14.66 -15.97 -6.62
CA LEU A 124 14.66 -15.60 -5.20
C LEU A 124 13.63 -16.41 -4.42
N LEU A 125 12.44 -16.63 -4.99
CA LEU A 125 11.37 -17.40 -4.37
C LEU A 125 11.78 -18.86 -4.14
N LEU A 126 12.53 -19.48 -5.06
CA LEU A 126 13.07 -20.84 -4.86
C LEU A 126 14.02 -20.93 -3.66
N LEU A 127 14.85 -19.91 -3.43
CA LEU A 127 15.74 -19.88 -2.27
C LEU A 127 14.97 -19.57 -0.99
N ILE A 128 14.01 -18.65 -1.02
CA ILE A 128 13.15 -18.36 0.13
C ILE A 128 12.41 -19.62 0.55
N GLU A 129 11.83 -20.36 -0.38
CA GLU A 129 11.15 -21.64 -0.12
C GLU A 129 12.09 -22.69 0.47
N ARG A 130 13.30 -22.81 -0.07
CA ARG A 130 14.32 -23.76 0.42
C ARG A 130 14.75 -23.48 1.87
N TYR A 131 14.87 -22.21 2.25
CA TYR A 131 15.39 -21.81 3.57
C TYR A 131 14.29 -21.39 4.55
N LEU A 132 13.02 -21.49 4.15
CA LEU A 132 11.89 -21.13 5.00
C LEU A 132 11.91 -21.98 6.27
N ASP A 133 11.86 -21.29 7.42
CA ASP A 133 11.68 -21.95 8.71
C ASP A 133 10.21 -22.38 8.87
N TYR A 134 9.95 -23.68 8.84
CA TYR A 134 8.60 -24.24 9.00
C TYR A 134 8.12 -24.29 10.46
N HIS A 135 9.01 -24.10 11.44
CA HIS A 135 8.69 -24.10 12.86
C HIS A 135 8.39 -22.67 13.37
N GLN A 136 9.20 -21.69 12.96
CA GLN A 136 9.08 -20.29 13.39
C GLN A 136 9.10 -19.28 12.23
N PRO A 137 8.19 -19.41 11.23
CA PRO A 137 8.22 -18.58 10.03
C PRO A 137 8.09 -17.08 10.32
N ARG A 138 7.25 -16.68 11.29
CA ARG A 138 7.09 -15.27 11.69
C ARG A 138 8.42 -14.67 12.18
N LEU A 139 9.11 -15.37 13.08
CA LEU A 139 10.39 -14.90 13.64
C LEU A 139 11.46 -14.84 12.57
N TRP A 140 11.53 -15.87 11.72
CA TRP A 140 12.44 -15.91 10.58
C TRP A 140 12.23 -14.72 9.64
N TYR A 141 10.97 -14.42 9.28
CA TYR A 141 10.67 -13.26 8.45
C TYR A 141 10.99 -11.93 9.15
N TYR A 142 10.73 -11.78 10.45
CA TYR A 142 11.15 -10.56 11.18
C TYR A 142 12.67 -10.38 11.14
N ALA A 143 13.44 -11.44 11.37
CA ALA A 143 14.90 -11.39 11.28
C ALA A 143 15.37 -10.95 9.88
N LEU A 144 14.78 -11.49 8.82
CA LEU A 144 15.07 -11.08 7.44
C LEU A 144 14.68 -9.63 7.15
N MET A 145 13.55 -9.17 7.70
CA MET A 145 13.10 -7.77 7.55
C MET A 145 14.08 -6.80 8.18
N ASP A 146 14.51 -7.07 9.42
CA ASP A 146 15.44 -6.23 10.18
C ASP A 146 16.84 -6.24 9.56
N TYR A 147 17.34 -7.43 9.22
CA TYR A 147 18.64 -7.57 8.57
C TYR A 147 18.64 -6.91 7.19
N GLY A 148 17.57 -7.11 6.41
CA GLY A 148 17.39 -6.42 5.15
C GLY A 148 17.39 -4.90 5.33
N ALA A 149 16.64 -4.37 6.30
CA ALA A 149 16.63 -2.93 6.59
C ALA A 149 18.02 -2.39 6.97
N MET A 150 18.79 -3.13 7.77
CA MET A 150 20.19 -2.82 8.12
C MET A 150 21.07 -2.77 6.87
N LEU A 151 21.05 -3.81 6.01
CA LEU A 151 21.81 -3.85 4.76
C LEU A 151 21.52 -2.65 3.87
N GLY A 152 20.26 -2.19 3.84
CA GLY A 152 19.87 -1.01 3.05
C GLY A 152 20.56 0.29 3.48
N ARG A 153 21.18 0.32 4.66
CA ARG A 153 21.91 1.46 5.22
C ARG A 153 23.42 1.26 5.21
N THR A 154 23.90 0.02 5.23
CA THR A 154 25.32 -0.30 5.43
C THR A 154 26.06 -0.69 4.16
N VAL A 155 25.36 -1.12 3.11
CA VAL A 155 26.00 -1.52 1.85
C VAL A 155 25.35 -0.84 0.64
N ALA A 156 26.05 -0.86 -0.50
CA ALA A 156 25.47 -0.44 -1.77
C ALA A 156 24.21 -1.27 -2.07
N ASN A 157 23.08 -0.59 -2.32
CA ASN A 157 21.75 -1.18 -2.35
C ASN A 157 21.64 -2.45 -3.23
N PRO A 158 21.57 -3.65 -2.64
CA PRO A 158 21.52 -4.92 -3.39
C PRO A 158 20.28 -5.04 -4.29
N ASN A 159 19.18 -4.35 -3.95
CA ASN A 159 17.94 -4.40 -4.73
C ASN A 159 18.11 -3.90 -6.16
N ARG A 160 19.15 -3.12 -6.48
CA ARG A 160 19.46 -2.70 -7.87
C ARG A 160 19.69 -3.88 -8.81
N ARG A 161 20.06 -5.05 -8.27
CA ARG A 161 20.27 -6.29 -9.03
C ARG A 161 18.98 -7.02 -9.39
N SER A 162 17.84 -6.63 -8.83
CA SER A 162 16.56 -7.24 -9.16
C SER A 162 16.07 -6.80 -10.54
N LYS A 163 15.53 -7.74 -11.31
CA LYS A 163 14.77 -7.45 -12.54
C LYS A 163 13.57 -6.52 -12.29
N GLN A 164 13.01 -6.55 -11.08
CA GLN A 164 11.85 -5.75 -10.68
C GLN A 164 12.24 -4.37 -10.12
N TYR A 165 13.53 -4.05 -10.09
CA TYR A 165 13.98 -2.79 -9.53
C TYR A 165 13.54 -1.60 -10.40
N VAL A 166 12.67 -0.77 -9.84
CA VAL A 166 12.25 0.48 -10.45
C VAL A 166 12.57 1.63 -9.51
N ARG A 167 13.33 2.61 -10.01
CA ARG A 167 13.57 3.84 -9.26
C ARG A 167 12.29 4.67 -9.24
N GLN A 168 11.77 4.92 -8.05
CA GLN A 168 10.60 5.77 -7.89
C GLN A 168 10.93 7.21 -8.32
N SER A 169 10.06 7.82 -9.13
CA SER A 169 10.19 9.22 -9.53
C SER A 169 10.02 10.17 -8.34
N ALA A 170 10.38 11.45 -8.50
CA ALA A 170 10.23 12.47 -7.46
C ALA A 170 8.75 12.72 -7.11
N PHE A 171 8.46 13.10 -5.86
CA PHE A 171 7.07 13.37 -5.43
C PHE A 171 6.64 14.79 -5.82
N ALA A 172 7.53 15.76 -5.65
CA ALA A 172 7.28 17.13 -6.10
C ALA A 172 7.01 17.17 -7.60
N GLY A 173 5.94 17.89 -7.99
CA GLY A 173 5.52 18.07 -9.38
C GLY A 173 4.82 16.86 -10.02
N SER A 174 4.63 15.76 -9.29
CA SER A 174 4.03 14.54 -9.85
C SER A 174 2.50 14.53 -9.76
N ASN A 175 1.84 13.75 -10.63
CA ASN A 175 0.37 13.59 -10.59
C ASN A 175 -0.13 13.03 -9.25
N ARG A 176 0.68 12.21 -8.55
CA ARG A 176 0.32 11.73 -7.20
C ARG A 176 0.25 12.85 -6.16
N GLN A 177 1.05 13.90 -6.30
CA GLN A 177 0.97 15.08 -5.43
C GLN A 177 -0.32 15.85 -5.70
N LEU A 178 -0.62 16.15 -6.97
CA LEU A 178 -1.83 16.86 -7.38
C LEU A 178 -3.10 16.11 -6.97
N ARG A 179 -3.19 14.82 -7.27
CA ARG A 179 -4.32 13.98 -6.87
C ARG A 179 -4.50 13.94 -5.36
N GLY A 180 -3.40 13.86 -4.61
CA GLY A 180 -3.44 13.96 -3.16
C GLY A 180 -3.99 15.31 -2.69
N ALA A 181 -3.62 16.42 -3.33
CA ALA A 181 -4.12 17.74 -3.00
C ALA A 181 -5.62 17.88 -3.29
N ILE A 182 -6.09 17.45 -4.47
CA ILE A 182 -7.51 17.44 -4.82
C ILE A 182 -8.31 16.67 -3.77
N LEU A 183 -7.90 15.45 -3.44
CA LEU A 183 -8.60 14.63 -2.45
C LEU A 183 -8.63 15.28 -1.07
N ARG A 184 -7.54 15.93 -0.64
CA ARG A 184 -7.54 16.69 0.63
C ARG A 184 -8.58 17.79 0.64
N THR A 185 -8.69 18.56 -0.46
CA THR A 185 -9.70 19.63 -0.56
C THR A 185 -11.11 19.07 -0.48
N VAL A 186 -11.42 18.03 -1.26
CA VAL A 186 -12.78 17.46 -1.30
C VAL A 186 -13.16 16.82 0.04
N VAL A 187 -12.25 16.07 0.68
CA VAL A 187 -12.49 15.49 2.01
C VAL A 187 -12.77 16.57 3.06
N GLY A 188 -12.11 17.73 2.99
CA GLY A 188 -12.28 18.81 3.97
C GLY A 188 -13.53 19.68 3.77
N THR A 189 -14.13 19.67 2.58
CA THR A 189 -15.23 20.60 2.21
C THR A 189 -16.50 19.90 1.71
N GLY A 190 -16.44 18.58 1.49
CA GLY A 190 -17.54 17.76 0.96
C GLY A 190 -17.68 17.88 -0.55
N THR A 191 -18.13 19.04 -1.03
CA THR A 191 -18.36 19.33 -2.45
C THR A 191 -17.48 20.48 -2.91
N VAL A 192 -16.71 20.28 -3.98
CA VAL A 192 -15.79 21.30 -4.50
C VAL A 192 -16.02 21.55 -5.98
N SER A 193 -16.09 22.82 -6.38
CA SER A 193 -16.13 23.18 -7.80
C SER A 193 -14.74 23.08 -8.46
N LEU A 194 -14.68 22.78 -9.75
CA LEU A 194 -13.41 22.78 -10.50
C LEU A 194 -12.76 24.15 -10.53
N SER A 195 -13.56 25.22 -10.49
CA SER A 195 -13.07 26.60 -10.39
C SER A 195 -12.37 26.85 -9.05
N GLU A 196 -12.90 26.30 -7.95
CA GLU A 196 -12.28 26.40 -6.63
C GLU A 196 -10.95 25.65 -6.57
N LEU A 197 -10.89 24.43 -7.13
CA LEU A 197 -9.65 23.66 -7.20
C LEU A 197 -8.55 24.40 -7.98
N ARG A 198 -8.93 25.06 -9.08
CA ARG A 198 -7.99 25.87 -9.89
C ARG A 198 -7.43 27.04 -9.08
N ARG A 199 -8.30 27.75 -8.35
CA ARG A 199 -7.92 28.88 -7.51
C ARG A 199 -6.99 28.47 -6.37
N GLN A 200 -7.27 27.35 -5.70
CA GLN A 200 -6.49 26.91 -4.54
C GLN A 200 -5.16 26.25 -4.90
N LEU A 201 -5.12 25.47 -5.99
CA LEU A 201 -3.95 24.63 -6.31
C LEU A 201 -2.95 25.31 -7.24
N SER A 202 -3.29 26.46 -7.83
CA SER A 202 -2.41 27.21 -8.76
C SER A 202 -1.79 26.34 -9.85
N ILE A 203 -2.58 25.41 -10.42
CA ILE A 203 -2.14 24.43 -11.44
C ILE A 203 -2.99 24.58 -12.69
N ALA A 204 -2.35 24.30 -13.85
CA ALA A 204 -2.98 24.31 -15.16
C ALA A 204 -4.34 23.56 -15.19
N PRO A 205 -5.41 24.17 -15.74
CA PRO A 205 -6.76 23.61 -15.76
C PRO A 205 -6.86 22.20 -16.36
N GLU A 206 -6.05 21.89 -17.36
CA GLU A 206 -6.05 20.62 -18.10
C GLU A 206 -5.56 19.48 -17.20
N LYS A 207 -4.50 19.74 -16.40
CA LYS A 207 -3.95 18.75 -15.46
C LYS A 207 -4.92 18.43 -14.33
N ILE A 208 -5.64 19.44 -13.82
CA ILE A 208 -6.67 19.23 -12.80
C ILE A 208 -7.80 18.37 -13.38
N SER A 209 -8.28 18.71 -14.57
CA SER A 209 -9.38 17.99 -15.23
C SER A 209 -9.03 16.52 -15.47
N LEU A 210 -7.82 16.25 -15.98
CA LEU A 210 -7.31 14.89 -16.16
C LEU A 210 -7.21 14.11 -14.84
N CYS A 211 -6.69 14.74 -13.78
CA CYS A 211 -6.58 14.09 -12.47
C CYS A 211 -7.95 13.78 -11.87
N VAL A 212 -8.91 14.69 -12.01
CA VAL A 212 -10.29 14.49 -11.57
C VAL A 212 -10.92 13.32 -12.32
N GLU A 213 -10.79 13.27 -13.64
CA GLU A 213 -11.35 12.16 -14.44
C GLU A 213 -10.78 10.81 -14.01
N GLN A 214 -9.47 10.72 -13.78
CA GLN A 214 -8.84 9.50 -13.28
C GLN A 214 -9.33 9.13 -11.86
N LEU A 215 -9.44 10.11 -10.97
CA LEU A 215 -9.99 9.90 -9.63
C LEU A 215 -11.44 9.41 -9.67
N SER A 216 -12.25 9.92 -10.60
CA SER A 216 -13.61 9.43 -10.84
C SER A 216 -13.62 7.98 -11.34
N LYS A 217 -12.80 7.65 -12.34
CA LYS A 217 -12.68 6.28 -12.88
C LYS A 217 -12.23 5.27 -11.83
N GLU A 218 -11.36 5.68 -10.92
CA GLU A 218 -10.89 4.84 -9.82
C GLU A 218 -11.90 4.74 -8.64
N GLY A 219 -12.97 5.55 -8.70
CA GLY A 219 -14.06 5.54 -7.72
C GLY A 219 -13.74 6.30 -6.43
N PHE A 220 -12.89 7.33 -6.48
CA PHE A 220 -12.70 8.22 -5.33
C PHE A 220 -13.75 9.33 -5.26
N VAL A 221 -14.15 9.85 -6.42
CA VAL A 221 -15.02 11.02 -6.50
C VAL A 221 -16.11 10.83 -7.55
N ILE A 222 -17.25 11.45 -7.32
CA ILE A 222 -18.32 11.60 -8.31
C ILE A 222 -18.27 13.03 -8.85
N ARG A 223 -18.36 13.17 -10.17
CA ARG A 223 -18.42 14.48 -10.83
C ARG A 223 -19.87 14.85 -11.11
N HIS A 224 -20.28 16.01 -10.58
CA HIS A 224 -21.59 16.63 -10.79
C HIS A 224 -21.40 17.91 -11.60
N GLY A 225 -21.40 17.79 -12.92
CA GLY A 225 -21.11 18.91 -13.83
C GLY A 225 -19.75 19.56 -13.57
N ASN A 226 -19.76 20.75 -12.98
CA ASN A 226 -18.55 21.52 -12.62
C ASN A 226 -18.10 21.33 -11.16
N SER A 227 -18.64 20.35 -10.44
CA SER A 227 -18.26 20.04 -9.06
C SER A 227 -17.94 18.56 -8.86
N ILE A 228 -17.25 18.25 -7.76
CA ILE A 228 -16.91 16.89 -7.36
C ILE A 228 -17.18 16.66 -5.88
N THR A 229 -17.53 15.43 -5.54
CA THR A 229 -17.78 14.93 -4.17
C THR A 229 -17.07 13.60 -3.96
N ILE A 230 -16.81 13.20 -2.72
CA ILE A 230 -16.31 11.83 -2.43
C ILE A 230 -17.37 10.80 -2.82
N LYS A 231 -16.94 9.70 -3.44
CA LYS A 231 -17.78 8.54 -3.69
C LYS A 231 -17.78 7.64 -2.46
N GLU A 232 -18.95 7.36 -1.89
CA GLU A 232 -19.11 6.43 -0.77
C GLU A 232 -19.04 4.95 -1.19
#